data_AF-A0A4W5LAK6-F1
#
_entry.id   AF-A0A4W5LAK6-F1
#
_cell.length_a   1.000
_cell.length_b   1.000
_cell.length_c   1.000
_cell.angle_alpha   90.00
_cell.angle_beta   90.00
_cell.angle_gamma   90.00
#
_symmetry.space_group_name_H-M   'P 1'
#
loop_
_entity.id
_entity.type
_entity.pdbx_description
1 polymer ?
#
loop_
_entity_poly.entity_id
_entity_poly.type
_entity_poly.pdbx_seq_one_letter_code
_entity_poly.pdbx_strand_id
1 'polypeptide(L)' 'LVTELTPKTEYSLTVYAIYRGLIGDSATIITQTPPVPPVKNFRVMEEGLFSLRLAWTPPLGK' A
#
# COMPACT_ATOMS: atom_id res chain seq x y z
N LEU A 1 -1.13 -14.06 2.28
CA LEU A 1 -1.26 -12.58 2.27
C LEU A 1 -1.26 -12.15 0.82
N VAL A 2 -2.19 -11.27 0.38
CA VAL A 2 -2.13 -10.68 -0.96
C VAL A 2 -1.18 -9.48 -0.89
N THR A 3 -0.14 -9.46 -1.72
CA THR A 3 0.95 -8.47 -1.69
C THR A 3 1.08 -7.73 -3.02
N GLU A 4 1.81 -6.62 -3.02
CA GLU A 4 2.14 -5.84 -4.24
C GLU A 4 0.91 -5.20 -4.93
N LEU A 5 -0.07 -4.77 -4.12
CA LEU A 5 -1.23 -4.03 -4.60
C LEU A 5 -0.94 -2.54 -4.71
N THR A 6 -1.60 -1.86 -5.65
CA THR A 6 -1.51 -0.41 -5.81
C THR A 6 -2.15 0.28 -4.60
N PRO A 7 -1.47 1.25 -3.95
CA PRO A 7 -2.04 2.01 -2.84
C PRO A 7 -3.29 2.79 -3.25
N LYS A 8 -4.18 3.07 -2.28
CA LYS A 8 -5.43 3.85 -2.49
C LYS A 8 -6.26 3.35 -3.67
N THR A 9 -6.29 2.02 -3.87
CA THR A 9 -6.98 1.38 -4.98
C THR A 9 -8.01 0.40 -4.43
N GLU A 10 -9.21 0.43 -5.00
CA GLU A 10 -10.28 -0.50 -4.64
C GLU A 10 -10.06 -1.84 -5.35
N TYR A 11 -10.20 -2.93 -4.58
CA TYR A 11 -10.12 -4.29 -5.07
C TYR A 11 -11.36 -5.07 -4.65
N SER A 12 -11.88 -5.88 -5.58
CA SER A 12 -12.90 -6.90 -5.30
C SER A 12 -12.21 -8.25 -5.13
N LEU A 13 -12.26 -8.79 -3.92
CA LEU A 13 -11.63 -10.06 -3.56
C LEU A 13 -12.71 -11.13 -3.42
N THR A 14 -12.65 -12.16 -4.27
CA THR A 14 -13.57 -13.30 -4.23
C THR A 14 -12.86 -14.55 -3.74
N VAL A 15 -13.45 -15.23 -2.75
CA VAL A 15 -12.96 -16.49 -2.18
C VAL A 15 -13.93 -17.60 -2.57
N TYR A 16 -13.39 -18.70 -3.10
CA TYR A 16 -14.16 -19.88 -3.51
C TYR A 16 -13.89 -21.05 -2.58
N ALA A 17 -14.95 -21.75 -2.14
CA ALA A 17 -14.81 -23.04 -1.48
C ALA A 17 -14.62 -24.14 -2.52
N ILE A 18 -13.57 -24.96 -2.40
CA ILE A 18 -13.29 -26.06 -3.34
C ILE A 18 -13.19 -27.39 -2.58
N TYR A 19 -13.98 -28.38 -2.99
CA TYR A 19 -13.93 -29.73 -2.43
C TYR A 19 -14.12 -30.80 -3.52
N ARG A 20 -13.15 -31.72 -3.64
CA ARG A 20 -13.17 -32.82 -4.64
C ARG A 20 -13.48 -32.36 -6.08
N GLY A 21 -12.98 -31.19 -6.47
CA GLY A 21 -13.21 -30.61 -7.81
C GLY A 21 -14.57 -29.91 -7.98
N LEU A 22 -15.41 -29.87 -6.94
CA LEU A 22 -16.62 -29.06 -6.91
C LEU A 22 -16.31 -27.69 -6.31
N ILE A 23 -16.89 -26.66 -6.91
CA ILE A 23 -16.87 -25.28 -6.40
C ILE A 23 -18.17 -25.08 -5.62
N GLY A 24 -18.05 -24.82 -4.32
CA GLY A 24 -19.15 -24.43 -3.46
C GLY A 24 -19.40 -22.92 -3.52
N ASP A 25 -20.16 -22.40 -2.55
CA ASP A 25 -20.46 -20.97 -2.49
C ASP A 25 -19.19 -20.11 -2.38
N SER A 26 -19.24 -18.93 -2.99
CA SER A 26 -18.17 -17.94 -2.93
C SER A 26 -18.55 -16.75 -2.07
N ALA A 27 -17.57 -16.17 -1.39
CA ALA A 27 -17.72 -14.90 -0.69
C ALA A 27 -16.91 -13.82 -1.39
N THR A 28 -17.53 -12.67 -1.67
CA THR A 28 -16.85 -11.50 -2.25
C THR A 28 -16.83 -10.37 -1.23
N ILE A 29 -15.66 -9.73 -1.10
CA ILE A 29 -15.49 -8.52 -0.30
C ILE A 29 -14.84 -7.42 -1.14
N ILE A 30 -15.34 -6.21 -1.01
CA ILE A 30 -14.74 -5.02 -1.61
C ILE A 30 -13.91 -4.34 -0.53
N THR A 31 -12.64 -4.06 -0.84
CA THR A 31 -11.73 -3.41 0.09
C THR A 31 -10.81 -2.45 -0.64
N GLN A 32 -10.47 -1.35 0.01
CA GLN A 32 -9.53 -0.38 -0.53
C GLN A 32 -8.18 -0.54 0.17
N THR A 33 -7.10 -0.58 -0.60
CA THR A 33 -5.76 -0.57 -0.02
C THR A 33 -5.48 0.76 0.68
N PRO A 34 -4.71 0.73 1.79
CA PRO A 34 -4.31 1.95 2.47
C PRO A 34 -3.46 2.83 1.54
N PRO A 35 -3.50 4.17 1.71
CA PRO A 35 -2.60 5.07 0.98
C PRO A 35 -1.15 4.88 1.46
N VAL A 36 -0.21 5.38 0.66
CA VAL A 36 1.21 5.43 1.08
C VAL A 36 1.31 6.33 2.32
N PRO A 37 1.91 5.85 3.42
CA PRO A 37 2.13 6.67 4.61
C PRO A 37 2.97 7.91 4.28
N PRO A 38 2.80 9.02 5.01
CA PRO A 38 3.69 10.17 4.84
C PRO A 38 5.14 9.83 5.23
N VAL A 39 6.09 10.55 4.63
CA VAL A 39 7.51 10.48 5.02
C VAL A 39 7.67 10.91 6.48
N LYS A 40 8.63 10.31 7.19
CA LYS A 40 8.95 10.67 8.58
C LYS A 40 10.28 11.43 8.65
N ASN A 41 10.54 12.10 9.77
CA ASN A 41 11.82 12.79 10.03
C ASN A 41 12.24 13.76 8.92
N PHE A 42 11.29 14.46 8.32
CA PHE A 42 11.59 15.49 7.33
C PHE A 42 12.37 16.64 7.99
N ARG A 43 13.57 16.92 7.50
CA ARG A 43 14.45 17.96 8.03
C ARG A 43 15.28 18.61 6.94
N VAL A 44 15.57 19.89 7.14
CA VAL A 44 16.59 20.60 6.38
C VAL A 44 17.96 20.23 6.96
N MET A 45 18.89 19.85 6.09
CA MET A 45 20.24 19.42 6.47
C MET A 45 21.26 20.53 6.27
N GLU A 46 21.17 21.23 5.14
CA GLU A 46 22.07 22.32 4.78
C GLU A 46 21.26 23.40 4.05
N GLU A 47 21.58 24.65 4.34
CA GLU A 47 20.99 25.81 3.69
C GLU A 47 22.10 26.58 2.95
N GLY A 48 21.94 26.73 1.64
CA GLY A 48 22.75 27.60 0.79
C GLY A 48 21.99 28.88 0.46
N LEU A 49 22.68 29.85 -0.16
CA LEU A 49 22.09 31.14 -0.56
C LEU A 49 20.83 30.99 -1.43
N PHE A 50 20.80 29.95 -2.28
CA PHE A 50 19.67 29.67 -3.20
C PHE A 50 19.36 28.17 -3.31
N SER A 51 19.79 27.36 -2.33
CA SER A 51 19.60 25.91 -2.34
C SER A 51 19.33 25.38 -0.95
N LEU A 52 18.56 24.29 -0.88
CA LEU A 52 18.30 23.57 0.36
C LEU A 52 18.62 22.10 0.13
N ARG A 53 19.33 21.49 1.07
CA ARG A 53 19.51 20.04 1.14
C ARG A 53 18.56 19.49 2.17
N LEU A 54 17.72 18.54 1.77
CA LEU A 54 16.67 17.96 2.60
C LEU A 54 16.97 16.48 2.88
N ALA A 55 16.48 15.98 4.02
CA ALA A 55 16.50 14.56 4.34
C ALA A 55 15.16 14.13 4.98
N TRP A 56 14.76 12.89 4.73
CA TRP A 56 13.60 12.25 5.35
C TRP A 56 13.79 10.73 5.41
N THR A 57 13.02 10.07 6.25
CA THR A 57 12.88 8.62 6.27
C THR A 57 11.78 8.22 5.28
N PRO A 58 12.07 7.32 4.31
CA PRO A 58 11.07 6.85 3.35
C PRO A 58 9.94 6.11 4.08
N PRO A 59 8.71 6.15 3.54
CA PRO A 59 7.59 5.45 4.13
C PRO A 59 7.79 3.94 4.03
N LEU A 60 7.18 3.21 4.95
CA LEU A 60 7.11 1.74 4.87
C LEU A 60 6.06 1.37 3.82
N GLY A 61 6.52 1.16 2.60
CA GLY A 61 5.72 0.78 1.44
C GLY A 61 6.65 0.67 0.24
N LYS A 62 6.52 -0.41 -0.53
CA LYS A 62 7.22 -0.56 -1.81
C LYS A 62 6.48 0.20 -2.90
#